data_AF-A0A1S4AVJ4-F1
#
_entry.id   AF-A0A1S4AVJ4-F1
#
_cell.length_a   1.000
_cell.length_b   1.000
_cell.length_c   1.000
_cell.angle_alpha   90.00
_cell.angle_beta   90.00
_cell.angle_gamma   90.00
#
_symmetry.space_group_name_H-M   'P 1'
#
loop_
_entity.id
_entity.type
_entity.pdbx_description
1 polymer ?
#
loop_
_entity_poly.entity_id
_entity_poly.type
_entity_poly.pdbx_seq_one_letter_code
_entity_poly.pdbx_strand_id
1 'polypeptide(L)'
;MDELLSLGLSNAKQALLSGCSAGGLAALIHCDDFREMLPKDVNVKCLSDAGFFLNEKDIAGIPTFERFYEDVVNLQGAAKSLKKDCTSRLEPYKCFFPEEFISNIKTPVFLVNPGYDFWQIQNVLIPDSADPHGSWLRCKLNITLCNSKQLEVLEDFRKSLLKKLDGFQQNPEGGMFIISCFSHCQTWMTGTWHAPYSPKIDNKTIAEAVGEWYFNRKAAKYIDCPYPCNPTCSHFSLT
;
A
#
# COMPACT_ATOMS: atom_id res chain seq x y z
N MET A 1 10.17 -4.13 20.76
CA MET A 1 10.53 -5.48 20.26
C MET A 1 11.09 -6.34 21.38
N ASP A 2 12.09 -5.86 22.13
CA ASP A 2 12.70 -6.59 23.26
C ASP A 2 11.69 -7.15 24.26
N GLU A 3 10.66 -6.37 24.61
CA GLU A 3 9.58 -6.83 25.47
C GLU A 3 8.79 -7.99 24.86
N LEU A 4 8.39 -7.91 23.59
CA LEU A 4 7.68 -9.02 22.94
C LEU A 4 8.56 -10.27 22.82
N LEU A 5 9.86 -10.09 22.54
CA LEU A 5 10.83 -11.18 22.51
C LEU A 5 10.94 -11.88 23.87
N SER A 6 10.96 -11.13 24.98
CA SER A 6 11.00 -11.68 26.33
C SER A 6 9.68 -12.35 26.74
N LEU A 7 8.55 -11.86 26.24
CA LEU A 7 7.22 -12.42 26.46
C LEU A 7 6.87 -13.62 25.56
N GLY A 8 7.82 -14.09 24.74
CA GLY A 8 7.70 -15.36 24.02
C GLY A 8 7.76 -15.27 22.50
N LEU A 9 7.84 -14.07 21.91
CA LEU A 9 8.02 -13.92 20.45
C LEU A 9 9.34 -14.57 19.97
N SER A 10 10.35 -14.66 20.84
CA SER A 10 11.60 -15.38 20.59
C SER A 10 11.41 -16.88 20.33
N ASN A 11 10.28 -17.46 20.74
CA ASN A 11 9.95 -18.87 20.52
C ASN A 11 8.96 -19.07 19.34
N ALA A 12 8.58 -18.00 18.64
CA ALA A 12 7.64 -18.09 17.53
C ALA A 12 8.21 -18.93 16.38
N LYS A 13 7.36 -19.69 15.70
CA LYS A 13 7.73 -20.40 14.45
C LYS A 13 7.39 -19.60 13.20
N GLN A 14 6.48 -18.66 13.35
CA GLN A 14 5.91 -17.86 12.30
C GLN A 14 5.69 -16.45 12.84
N ALA A 15 6.09 -15.43 12.10
CA ALA A 15 5.85 -14.04 12.44
C ALA A 15 5.43 -13.26 11.19
N LEU A 16 4.50 -12.33 11.37
CA LEU A 16 4.03 -11.43 10.32
C LEU A 16 4.11 -10.01 10.84
N LEU A 17 4.90 -9.16 10.19
CA LEU A 17 4.85 -7.71 10.41
C LEU A 17 3.83 -7.10 9.46
N SER A 18 2.77 -6.51 9.98
CA SER A 18 1.73 -5.88 9.17
C SER A 18 1.39 -4.48 9.64
N GLY A 19 0.95 -3.63 8.72
CA GLY A 19 0.37 -2.34 9.05
C GLY A 19 -0.46 -1.78 7.91
N CYS A 20 -1.27 -0.77 8.23
CA CYS A 20 -2.01 0.00 7.23
C CYS A 20 -1.44 1.42 7.07
N SER A 21 -1.50 1.97 5.85
CA SER A 21 -1.24 3.38 5.55
C SER A 21 0.20 3.74 5.89
N ALA A 22 0.44 4.75 6.72
CA ALA A 22 1.76 5.02 7.29
C ALA A 22 2.37 3.78 7.99
N GLY A 23 1.55 2.95 8.66
CA GLY A 23 1.98 1.69 9.24
C GLY A 23 2.30 0.61 8.20
N GLY A 24 1.63 0.62 7.06
CA GLY A 24 1.93 -0.27 5.93
C GLY A 24 3.24 0.13 5.26
N LEU A 25 3.50 1.42 5.12
CA LEU A 25 4.80 1.94 4.68
C LEU A 25 5.90 1.58 5.69
N ALA A 26 5.66 1.78 6.98
CA ALA A 26 6.61 1.39 8.03
C ALA A 26 6.90 -0.11 8.02
N ALA A 27 5.90 -0.96 7.75
CA ALA A 27 6.10 -2.41 7.61
C ALA A 27 7.03 -2.75 6.43
N LEU A 28 6.98 -2.00 5.32
CA LEU A 28 7.92 -2.16 4.20
C LEU A 28 9.34 -1.72 4.59
N ILE A 29 9.46 -0.53 5.18
CA ILE A 29 10.75 0.05 5.59
C ILE A 29 11.47 -0.89 6.56
N HIS A 30 10.77 -1.39 7.57
CA HIS A 30 11.34 -2.19 8.66
C HIS A 30 11.23 -3.71 8.48
N CYS A 31 10.81 -4.19 7.31
CA CYS A 31 10.55 -5.62 7.11
C CYS A 31 11.78 -6.50 7.40
N ASP A 32 12.94 -6.11 6.84
CA ASP A 32 14.18 -6.85 7.06
C ASP A 32 14.72 -6.65 8.49
N ASP A 33 14.57 -5.46 9.07
CA ASP A 33 14.97 -5.21 10.46
C ASP A 33 14.21 -6.14 11.41
N PHE A 34 12.90 -6.31 11.18
CA PHE A 34 12.06 -7.22 11.95
C PHE A 34 12.47 -8.68 11.77
N ARG A 35 12.84 -9.09 10.54
CA ARG A 35 13.38 -10.42 10.25
C ARG A 35 14.68 -10.68 11.02
N GLU A 36 15.56 -9.68 11.10
CA GLU A 36 16.87 -9.78 11.77
C GLU A 36 16.76 -9.87 13.29
N MET A 37 15.70 -9.33 13.89
CA MET A 37 15.44 -9.41 15.33
C MET A 37 14.96 -10.80 15.80
N LEU A 38 14.57 -11.68 14.88
CA LEU A 38 14.00 -13.00 15.19
C LEU A 38 15.02 -14.14 14.91
N PRO A 39 14.90 -15.28 15.60
CA PRO A 39 15.74 -16.44 15.32
C PRO A 39 15.74 -16.86 13.84
N LYS A 40 16.82 -17.49 13.40
CA LYS A 40 17.01 -17.82 11.97
C LYS A 40 15.98 -18.83 11.45
N ASP A 41 15.44 -19.71 12.29
CA ASP A 41 14.44 -20.73 11.94
C ASP A 41 13.00 -20.19 11.90
N VAL A 42 12.76 -18.94 12.31
CA VAL A 42 11.42 -18.32 12.24
C VAL A 42 11.10 -17.97 10.79
N ASN A 43 9.91 -18.40 10.33
CA ASN A 43 9.35 -17.95 9.06
C ASN A 43 8.75 -16.55 9.25
N VAL A 44 9.48 -15.53 8.82
CA VAL A 44 9.06 -14.13 8.91
C VAL A 44 8.63 -13.64 7.53
N LYS A 45 7.49 -12.95 7.50
CA LYS A 45 6.97 -12.28 6.32
C LYS A 45 6.43 -10.90 6.70
N CYS A 46 6.20 -10.04 5.72
CA CYS A 46 5.60 -8.72 5.97
C CYS A 46 4.40 -8.47 5.06
N LEU A 47 3.43 -7.71 5.55
CA LEU A 47 2.26 -7.28 4.81
C LEU A 47 2.13 -5.76 4.89
N SER A 48 1.98 -5.11 3.73
CA SER A 48 1.70 -3.69 3.63
C SER A 48 0.30 -3.49 3.07
N ASP A 49 -0.58 -2.90 3.87
CA ASP A 49 -1.94 -2.53 3.46
C ASP A 49 -2.01 -1.02 3.19
N ALA A 50 -2.39 -0.62 1.98
CA ALA A 50 -2.44 0.77 1.54
C ALA A 50 -1.14 1.57 1.86
N GLY A 51 0.00 0.89 1.89
CA GLY A 51 1.31 1.47 2.24
C GLY A 51 2.19 1.76 1.04
N PHE A 52 1.83 1.25 -0.15
CA PHE A 52 2.48 1.62 -1.41
C PHE A 52 1.95 2.95 -1.93
N PHE A 53 2.52 4.06 -1.49
CA PHE A 53 2.17 5.39 -1.99
C PHE A 53 3.01 5.79 -3.20
N LEU A 54 2.37 6.35 -4.22
CA LEU A 54 3.04 6.87 -5.43
C LEU A 54 3.66 8.26 -5.26
N ASN A 55 4.81 8.47 -5.90
CA ASN A 55 5.39 9.80 -6.10
C ASN A 55 4.90 10.41 -7.43
N GLU A 56 3.64 10.85 -7.45
CA GLU A 56 3.05 11.51 -8.62
C GLU A 56 2.77 12.98 -8.32
N LYS A 57 2.73 13.78 -9.39
CA LYS A 57 2.27 15.17 -9.31
C LYS A 57 0.76 15.21 -9.15
N ASP A 58 0.27 16.24 -8.47
CA ASP A 58 -1.17 16.51 -8.39
C ASP A 58 -1.72 16.99 -9.75
N ILE A 59 -3.05 17.16 -9.82
CA ILE A 59 -3.73 17.63 -11.04
C ILE A 59 -3.33 19.05 -11.49
N ALA A 60 -2.63 19.82 -10.64
CA ALA A 60 -2.05 21.12 -10.97
C ALA A 60 -0.57 21.02 -11.40
N GLY A 61 -0.01 19.81 -11.44
CA GLY A 61 1.38 19.55 -11.82
C GLY A 61 2.39 19.81 -10.70
N ILE A 62 1.94 19.96 -9.45
CA ILE A 62 2.78 20.22 -8.29
C ILE A 62 3.15 18.90 -7.60
N PRO A 63 4.43 18.68 -7.22
CA PRO A 63 4.86 17.48 -6.51
C PRO A 63 4.49 17.56 -5.02
N THR A 64 3.19 17.62 -4.73
CA THR A 64 2.65 17.89 -3.39
C THR A 64 3.12 16.86 -2.37
N PHE A 65 3.14 15.57 -2.73
CA PHE A 65 3.50 14.52 -1.79
C PHE A 65 5.00 14.31 -1.61
N GLU A 66 5.81 14.60 -2.64
CA GLU A 66 7.26 14.66 -2.51
C GLU A 66 7.68 15.71 -1.47
N ARG A 67 7.09 16.91 -1.53
CA ARG A 67 7.33 17.98 -0.54
C ARG A 67 6.85 17.59 0.86
N PHE A 68 5.67 16.96 0.95
CA PHE A 68 5.17 16.45 2.22
C PHE A 68 6.13 15.43 2.85
N TYR A 69 6.66 14.49 2.07
CA TYR A 69 7.65 13.52 2.56
C TYR A 69 8.99 14.16 2.89
N GLU A 70 9.42 15.18 2.16
CA GLU A 70 10.60 15.99 2.52
C GLU A 70 10.43 16.60 3.92
N ASP A 71 9.31 17.26 4.17
CA ASP A 71 8.98 17.83 5.49
C ASP A 71 8.94 16.76 6.58
N VAL A 72 8.30 15.62 6.34
CA VAL A 72 8.21 14.51 7.30
C VAL A 72 9.60 13.97 7.64
N VAL A 73 10.43 13.68 6.64
CA VAL A 73 11.76 13.10 6.86
C VAL A 73 12.67 14.06 7.62
N ASN A 74 12.63 15.35 7.27
CA ASN A 74 13.40 16.38 7.93
C ASN A 74 12.93 16.62 9.36
N LEU A 75 11.62 16.78 9.58
CA LEU A 75 11.04 17.06 10.90
C LEU A 75 11.23 15.90 11.88
N GLN A 76 11.03 14.66 11.42
CA GLN A 76 11.10 13.47 12.28
C GLN A 76 12.52 12.88 12.39
N GLY A 77 13.49 13.42 11.63
CA GLY A 77 14.82 12.81 11.54
C GLY A 77 14.77 11.36 11.05
N ALA A 78 13.84 11.05 10.16
CA ALA A 78 13.51 9.68 9.75
C ALA A 78 14.55 9.06 8.80
N ALA A 79 15.47 9.86 8.25
CA ALA A 79 16.51 9.40 7.33
C ALA A 79 17.31 8.20 7.86
N LYS A 80 17.53 8.12 9.18
CA LYS A 80 18.24 7.02 9.85
C LYS A 80 17.49 5.68 9.84
N SER A 81 16.18 5.72 9.67
CA SER A 81 15.30 4.55 9.62
C SER A 81 15.13 4.00 8.20
N LEU A 82 15.61 4.72 7.19
CA LEU A 82 15.44 4.35 5.79
C LEU A 82 16.53 3.40 5.31
N LYS A 83 16.18 2.66 4.25
CA LYS A 83 17.05 1.68 3.60
C LYS A 83 18.34 2.35 3.09
N LYS A 84 19.50 1.92 3.62
CA LYS A 84 20.83 2.51 3.32
C LYS A 84 21.20 2.42 1.84
N ASP A 85 20.81 1.34 1.18
CA ASP A 85 21.01 1.14 -0.26
C ASP A 85 20.21 2.15 -1.11
N CYS A 86 19.12 2.69 -0.58
CA CYS A 86 18.40 3.80 -1.21
C CYS A 86 19.06 5.15 -0.87
N THR A 87 19.28 5.44 0.42
CA THR A 87 19.77 6.76 0.87
C THR A 87 21.23 7.05 0.48
N SER A 88 21.98 6.03 0.06
CA SER A 88 23.30 6.20 -0.55
C SER A 88 23.26 6.68 -2.01
N ARG A 89 22.10 6.63 -2.67
CA ARG A 89 21.92 7.01 -4.08
C ARG A 89 20.99 8.20 -4.27
N LEU A 90 20.05 8.41 -3.35
CA LEU A 90 19.00 9.41 -3.43
C LEU A 90 18.91 10.23 -2.14
N GLU A 91 18.30 11.41 -2.25
CA GLU A 91 17.92 12.19 -1.08
C GLU A 91 16.99 11.37 -0.16
N PRO A 92 17.14 11.44 1.18
CA PRO A 92 16.40 10.58 2.10
C PRO A 92 14.88 10.59 1.92
N TYR A 93 14.27 11.73 1.63
CA TYR A 93 12.82 11.82 1.45
C TYR A 93 12.31 11.03 0.23
N LYS A 94 13.13 10.82 -0.79
CA LYS A 94 12.77 9.97 -1.94
C LYS A 94 12.69 8.50 -1.54
N CYS A 95 13.51 8.09 -0.57
CA CYS A 95 13.51 6.74 -0.01
C CYS A 95 12.31 6.45 0.92
N PHE A 96 11.42 7.43 1.13
CA PHE A 96 10.13 7.20 1.75
C PHE A 96 9.10 6.62 0.75
N PHE A 97 9.36 6.70 -0.56
CA PHE A 97 8.53 6.10 -1.58
C PHE A 97 8.92 4.63 -1.81
N PRO A 98 7.99 3.67 -1.63
CA PRO A 98 8.27 2.25 -1.80
C PRO A 98 8.85 1.84 -3.15
N GLU A 99 8.50 2.55 -4.23
CA GLU A 99 9.05 2.31 -5.57
C GLU A 99 10.59 2.35 -5.63
N GLU A 100 11.24 3.06 -4.70
CA GLU A 100 12.71 3.22 -4.69
C GLU A 100 13.46 2.09 -3.97
N PHE A 101 12.77 1.29 -3.15
CA PHE A 101 13.42 0.29 -2.29
C PHE A 101 12.73 -1.07 -2.20
N ILE A 102 11.48 -1.20 -2.68
CA ILE A 102 10.71 -2.45 -2.51
C ILE A 102 11.39 -3.67 -3.14
N SER A 103 12.11 -3.48 -4.25
CA SER A 103 12.87 -4.55 -4.93
C SER A 103 14.05 -5.08 -4.10
N ASN A 104 14.49 -4.32 -3.09
CA ASN A 104 15.67 -4.62 -2.30
C ASN A 104 15.31 -5.21 -0.93
N ILE A 105 14.02 -5.33 -0.61
CA ILE A 105 13.54 -6.04 0.58
C ILE A 105 13.79 -7.54 0.36
N LYS A 106 14.51 -8.17 1.29
CA LYS A 106 14.89 -9.58 1.20
C LYS A 106 13.83 -10.50 1.79
N THR A 107 13.13 -10.02 2.80
CA THR A 107 12.07 -10.76 3.47
C THR A 107 10.81 -10.76 2.61
N PRO A 108 10.09 -11.90 2.45
CA PRO A 108 8.89 -11.93 1.61
C PRO A 108 7.83 -10.91 2.03
N VAL A 109 7.31 -10.16 1.05
CA VAL A 109 6.29 -9.11 1.23
C VAL A 109 4.99 -9.45 0.51
N PHE A 110 3.86 -9.12 1.13
CA PHE A 110 2.56 -9.07 0.48
C PHE A 110 2.03 -7.63 0.45
N LEU A 111 1.65 -7.16 -0.73
CA LEU A 111 1.03 -5.83 -0.91
C LEU A 111 -0.49 -5.97 -1.02
N VAL A 112 -1.22 -5.33 -0.11
CA VAL A 112 -2.66 -5.09 -0.25
C VAL A 112 -2.81 -3.61 -0.56
N ASN A 113 -3.14 -3.24 -1.80
CA ASN A 113 -3.23 -1.82 -2.16
C ASN A 113 -4.47 -1.58 -3.02
N PRO A 114 -5.35 -0.62 -2.68
CA PRO A 114 -6.40 -0.20 -3.59
C PRO A 114 -5.79 0.40 -4.86
N GLY A 115 -6.35 0.06 -6.03
CA GLY A 115 -6.02 0.73 -7.29
C GLY A 115 -6.49 2.20 -7.32
N TYR A 116 -7.50 2.51 -6.50
CA TYR A 116 -8.06 3.86 -6.33
C TYR A 116 -8.09 4.20 -4.83
N ASP A 117 -6.92 4.37 -4.23
CA ASP A 117 -6.80 4.70 -2.81
C ASP A 117 -7.38 6.10 -2.53
N PHE A 118 -8.50 6.16 -1.79
CA PHE A 118 -9.20 7.44 -1.61
C PHE A 118 -8.35 8.45 -0.83
N TRP A 119 -7.53 7.98 0.10
CA TRP A 119 -6.74 8.85 0.94
C TRP A 119 -5.66 9.53 0.11
N GLN A 120 -4.94 8.76 -0.73
CA GLN A 120 -3.96 9.33 -1.63
C GLN A 120 -4.62 10.22 -2.69
N ILE A 121 -5.78 9.83 -3.22
CA ILE A 121 -6.52 10.67 -4.18
C ILE A 121 -6.90 12.03 -3.55
N GLN A 122 -7.44 12.04 -2.33
CA GLN A 122 -7.90 13.26 -1.66
C GLN A 122 -6.78 14.19 -1.21
N ASN A 123 -5.65 13.63 -0.75
CA ASN A 123 -4.60 14.41 -0.09
C ASN A 123 -3.37 14.64 -0.97
N VAL A 124 -3.22 13.88 -2.05
CA VAL A 124 -2.03 13.91 -2.91
C VAL A 124 -2.37 14.22 -4.35
N LEU A 125 -3.24 13.45 -5.00
CA LEU A 125 -3.58 13.69 -6.40
C LEU A 125 -4.45 14.93 -6.57
N ILE A 126 -5.41 15.12 -5.66
CA ILE A 126 -6.42 16.19 -5.70
C ILE A 126 -6.57 16.86 -4.32
N PRO A 127 -5.48 17.44 -3.77
CA PRO A 127 -5.55 18.25 -2.56
C PRO A 127 -6.42 19.48 -2.80
N ASP A 128 -6.94 20.09 -1.73
CA ASP A 128 -7.79 21.29 -1.84
C ASP A 128 -7.09 22.45 -2.57
N SER A 129 -5.77 22.56 -2.45
CA SER A 129 -4.96 23.54 -3.18
C SER A 129 -4.95 23.35 -4.70
N ALA A 130 -5.19 22.12 -5.19
CA ALA A 130 -5.23 21.79 -6.62
C ALA A 130 -6.65 21.85 -7.21
N ASP A 131 -7.69 21.94 -6.38
CA ASP A 131 -9.10 22.08 -6.78
C ASP A 131 -9.79 23.29 -6.11
N PRO A 132 -9.30 24.53 -6.33
CA PRO A 132 -9.82 25.72 -5.64
C PRO A 132 -11.29 26.05 -5.95
N HIS A 133 -11.82 25.50 -7.05
CA HIS A 133 -13.22 25.69 -7.47
C HIS A 133 -14.13 24.52 -7.07
N GLY A 134 -13.61 23.49 -6.39
CA GLY A 134 -14.41 22.37 -5.89
C GLY A 134 -14.98 21.45 -6.97
N SER A 135 -14.39 21.43 -8.17
CA SER A 135 -14.84 20.62 -9.30
C SER A 135 -14.71 19.11 -9.05
N TRP A 136 -13.78 18.73 -8.17
CA TRP A 136 -13.51 17.35 -7.77
C TRP A 136 -14.11 16.96 -6.44
N LEU A 137 -14.67 17.90 -5.67
CA LEU A 137 -15.16 17.66 -4.31
C LEU A 137 -16.06 16.42 -4.21
N ARG A 138 -17.05 16.29 -5.12
CA ARG A 138 -17.96 15.13 -5.13
C ARG A 138 -17.24 13.84 -5.53
N CYS A 139 -16.39 13.90 -6.54
CA CYS A 139 -15.66 12.76 -7.09
C CYS A 139 -14.64 12.18 -6.09
N LYS A 140 -13.85 13.04 -5.42
CA LYS A 140 -12.84 12.60 -4.45
C LYS A 140 -13.45 12.08 -3.15
N LEU A 141 -14.70 12.42 -2.83
CA LEU A 141 -15.43 11.85 -1.69
C LEU A 141 -16.16 10.55 -2.05
N ASN A 142 -16.58 10.41 -3.30
CA ASN A 142 -17.29 9.25 -3.79
C ASN A 142 -17.05 9.07 -5.30
N ILE A 143 -16.29 8.03 -5.65
CA ILE A 143 -15.91 7.73 -7.04
C ILE A 143 -17.12 7.55 -7.99
N THR A 144 -18.29 7.17 -7.45
CA THR A 144 -19.53 7.04 -8.25
C THR A 144 -20.05 8.38 -8.77
N LEU A 145 -19.61 9.48 -8.19
CA LEU A 145 -19.98 10.85 -8.56
C LEU A 145 -18.98 11.51 -9.51
N CYS A 146 -17.94 10.79 -9.94
CA CYS A 146 -16.99 11.27 -10.93
C CYS A 146 -17.60 11.29 -12.33
N ASN A 147 -17.32 12.34 -13.10
CA ASN A 147 -17.60 12.34 -14.54
C ASN A 147 -16.51 11.57 -15.32
N SER A 148 -16.73 11.31 -16.61
CA SER A 148 -15.82 10.52 -17.44
C SER A 148 -14.38 11.06 -17.46
N LYS A 149 -14.18 12.38 -17.53
CA LYS A 149 -12.84 12.99 -17.52
C LYS A 149 -12.14 12.80 -16.17
N GLN A 150 -12.90 12.85 -15.09
CA GLN A 150 -12.36 12.61 -13.76
C GLN A 150 -11.95 11.14 -13.60
N LEU A 151 -12.77 10.21 -14.10
CA LEU A 151 -12.44 8.80 -14.11
C LEU A 151 -11.20 8.48 -14.97
N GLU A 152 -11.00 9.18 -16.09
CA GLU A 152 -9.78 9.03 -16.91
C GLU A 152 -8.50 9.37 -16.12
N VAL A 153 -8.50 10.46 -15.36
CA VAL A 153 -7.36 10.84 -14.50
C VAL A 153 -7.13 9.81 -13.38
N LEU A 154 -8.20 9.33 -12.74
CA LEU A 154 -8.09 8.30 -11.70
C LEU A 154 -7.56 6.98 -12.29
N GLU A 155 -7.97 6.64 -13.52
CA GLU A 155 -7.47 5.48 -14.23
C GLU A 155 -5.99 5.63 -14.61
N ASP A 156 -5.56 6.81 -15.04
CA ASP A 156 -4.15 7.06 -15.30
C ASP A 156 -3.30 6.96 -14.02
N PHE A 157 -3.81 7.43 -12.88
CA PHE A 157 -3.19 7.22 -11.57
C PHE A 157 -3.08 5.72 -11.22
N ARG A 158 -4.15 4.96 -11.48
CA ARG A 158 -4.19 3.50 -11.29
C ARG A 158 -3.21 2.76 -12.22
N LYS A 159 -2.99 3.24 -13.45
CA LYS A 159 -1.95 2.72 -14.37
C LYS A 159 -0.54 3.04 -13.88
N SER A 160 -0.31 4.24 -13.35
CA SER A 160 0.96 4.59 -12.70
C SER A 160 1.28 3.63 -11.56
N LEU A 161 0.30 3.29 -10.71
CA LEU A 161 0.48 2.29 -9.66
C LEU A 161 0.97 0.95 -10.22
N LEU A 162 0.29 0.39 -11.23
CA LEU A 162 0.70 -0.89 -11.80
C LEU A 162 2.10 -0.83 -12.40
N LYS A 163 2.39 0.23 -13.15
CA LYS A 163 3.70 0.41 -13.77
C LYS A 163 4.83 0.40 -12.74
N LYS A 164 4.63 1.06 -11.59
CA LYS A 164 5.61 1.05 -10.48
C LYS A 164 5.71 -0.31 -9.79
N LEU A 165 4.67 -1.14 -9.88
CA LEU A 165 4.65 -2.49 -9.35
C LEU A 165 5.14 -3.56 -10.33
N ASP A 166 5.35 -3.26 -11.62
CA ASP A 166 5.78 -4.23 -12.64
C ASP A 166 6.98 -5.07 -12.20
N GLY A 167 8.01 -4.42 -11.62
CA GLY A 167 9.19 -5.10 -11.10
C GLY A 167 8.89 -6.01 -9.91
N PHE A 168 8.09 -5.52 -8.95
CA PHE A 168 7.68 -6.32 -7.78
C PHE A 168 6.79 -7.50 -8.18
N GLN A 169 5.94 -7.33 -9.19
CA GLN A 169 5.10 -8.39 -9.74
C GLN A 169 5.92 -9.56 -10.29
N GLN A 170 7.20 -9.39 -10.62
CA GLN A 170 8.06 -10.51 -11.03
C GLN A 170 8.69 -11.27 -9.84
N ASN A 171 8.66 -10.73 -8.62
CA ASN A 171 9.24 -11.38 -7.44
C ASN A 171 8.48 -12.68 -7.10
N PRO A 172 9.08 -13.88 -7.18
CA PRO A 172 8.39 -15.14 -6.93
C PRO A 172 7.93 -15.33 -5.48
N GLU A 173 8.60 -14.66 -4.53
CA GLU A 173 8.25 -14.71 -3.10
C GLU A 173 7.29 -13.60 -2.69
N GLY A 174 7.05 -12.63 -3.57
CA GLY A 174 6.11 -11.53 -3.36
C GLY A 174 4.66 -11.94 -3.63
N GLY A 175 3.75 -11.43 -2.81
CA GLY A 175 2.31 -11.49 -3.06
C GLY A 175 1.71 -10.09 -3.27
N MET A 176 0.60 -10.01 -4.00
CA MET A 176 -0.12 -8.76 -4.15
C MET A 176 -1.62 -8.97 -4.36
N PHE A 177 -2.40 -8.03 -3.85
CA PHE A 177 -3.85 -7.93 -4.03
C PHE A 177 -4.19 -6.47 -4.31
N ILE A 178 -4.33 -6.14 -5.60
CA ILE A 178 -4.59 -4.80 -6.09
C ILE A 178 -6.05 -4.72 -6.56
N ILE A 179 -6.94 -4.31 -5.66
CA ILE A 179 -8.38 -4.27 -5.93
C ILE A 179 -8.83 -2.89 -6.39
N SER A 180 -9.83 -2.85 -7.28
CA SER A 180 -10.31 -1.59 -7.87
C SER A 180 -11.44 -0.93 -7.08
N CYS A 181 -11.47 -1.16 -5.76
CA CYS A 181 -12.36 -0.47 -4.84
C CYS A 181 -11.79 0.89 -4.41
N PHE A 182 -12.67 1.89 -4.28
CA PHE A 182 -12.35 3.17 -3.67
C PHE A 182 -12.27 3.03 -2.15
N SER A 183 -11.08 2.75 -1.63
CA SER A 183 -10.88 2.29 -0.25
C SER A 183 -9.51 2.69 0.30
N HIS A 184 -9.30 2.49 1.60
CA HIS A 184 -8.03 2.66 2.32
C HIS A 184 -8.10 1.77 3.57
N CYS A 185 -6.99 1.12 3.98
CA CYS A 185 -6.96 0.16 5.09
C CYS A 185 -7.94 -1.01 5.01
N GLN A 186 -7.66 -1.97 4.14
CA GLN A 186 -8.58 -3.05 3.81
C GLN A 186 -8.43 -4.30 4.69
N THR A 187 -7.35 -4.41 5.45
CA THR A 187 -7.02 -5.60 6.27
C THR A 187 -7.52 -5.51 7.71
N TRP A 188 -7.90 -4.32 8.18
CA TRP A 188 -8.34 -4.09 9.57
C TRP A 188 -9.79 -4.50 9.83
N MET A 189 -10.69 -4.20 8.89
CA MET A 189 -12.13 -4.44 9.07
C MET A 189 -12.53 -5.83 8.58
N THR A 190 -13.28 -6.60 9.38
CA THR A 190 -13.81 -7.91 8.98
C THR A 190 -14.57 -7.84 7.66
N GLY A 191 -15.33 -6.76 7.45
CA GLY A 191 -16.11 -6.53 6.25
C GLY A 191 -15.28 -6.42 4.97
N THR A 192 -14.05 -5.93 5.03
CA THR A 192 -13.15 -5.84 3.87
C THR A 192 -12.16 -7.01 3.81
N TRP A 193 -11.78 -7.57 4.96
CA TRP A 193 -10.79 -8.64 5.08
C TRP A 193 -11.34 -10.04 4.72
N HIS A 194 -12.41 -10.47 5.41
CA HIS A 194 -12.95 -11.84 5.30
C HIS A 194 -14.39 -11.96 5.83
N ALA A 195 -15.34 -11.51 5.04
CA ALA A 195 -16.77 -11.68 5.24
C ALA A 195 -17.43 -12.17 3.93
N PRO A 196 -18.66 -12.73 3.98
CA PRO A 196 -19.39 -13.16 2.77
C PRO A 196 -19.54 -12.03 1.72
N TYR A 197 -19.63 -10.80 2.20
CA TYR A 197 -19.77 -9.56 1.40
C TYR A 197 -18.45 -8.80 1.23
N SER A 198 -17.30 -9.38 1.61
CA SER A 198 -16.02 -8.71 1.37
C SER A 198 -15.75 -8.53 -0.11
N PRO A 199 -15.02 -7.46 -0.49
CA PRO A 199 -14.51 -7.32 -1.83
C PRO A 199 -13.62 -8.50 -2.24
N LYS A 200 -13.72 -8.91 -3.51
CA LYS A 200 -13.05 -10.10 -4.06
C LYS A 200 -12.45 -9.82 -5.43
N ILE A 201 -11.33 -10.48 -5.72
CA ILE A 201 -10.78 -10.64 -7.06
C ILE A 201 -10.79 -12.14 -7.35
N ASP A 202 -11.31 -12.56 -8.51
CA ASP A 202 -11.44 -13.98 -8.89
C ASP A 202 -12.11 -14.84 -7.79
N ASN A 203 -13.16 -14.29 -7.16
CA ASN A 203 -13.90 -14.88 -6.05
C ASN A 203 -13.05 -15.17 -4.78
N LYS A 204 -11.94 -14.47 -4.58
CA LYS A 204 -11.08 -14.58 -3.40
C LYS A 204 -11.08 -13.30 -2.58
N THR A 205 -11.28 -13.43 -1.27
CA THR A 205 -11.09 -12.30 -0.34
C THR A 205 -9.61 -12.01 -0.11
N ILE A 206 -9.31 -10.85 0.46
CA ILE A 206 -7.94 -10.48 0.83
C ILE A 206 -7.32 -11.52 1.76
N ALA A 207 -8.06 -11.97 2.79
CA ALA A 207 -7.58 -12.99 3.72
C ALA A 207 -7.24 -14.32 3.05
N GLU A 208 -8.02 -14.75 2.07
CA GLU A 208 -7.76 -15.99 1.34
C GLU A 208 -6.49 -15.86 0.49
N ALA A 209 -6.32 -14.74 -0.21
CA ALA A 209 -5.12 -14.46 -1.00
C ALA A 209 -3.86 -14.36 -0.13
N VAL A 210 -3.93 -13.65 1.00
CA VAL A 210 -2.83 -13.56 1.98
C VAL A 210 -2.54 -14.93 2.57
N GLY A 211 -3.56 -15.73 2.89
CA GLY A 211 -3.38 -17.10 3.39
C GLY A 211 -2.68 -18.01 2.39
N GLU A 212 -3.05 -17.95 1.10
CA GLU A 212 -2.38 -18.71 0.04
C GLU A 212 -0.89 -18.41 -0.03
N TRP A 213 -0.53 -17.13 0.02
CA TRP A 213 0.87 -16.70 0.00
C TRP A 213 1.60 -16.98 1.31
N TYR A 214 0.99 -16.66 2.46
CA TYR A 214 1.64 -16.77 3.76
C TYR A 214 2.08 -18.21 4.04
N PHE A 215 1.22 -19.17 3.71
CA PHE A 215 1.50 -20.60 3.87
C PHE A 215 2.16 -21.25 2.65
N ASN A 216 2.63 -20.48 1.65
CA ASN A 216 3.28 -20.99 0.43
C ASN A 216 2.44 -22.02 -0.34
N ARG A 217 1.11 -21.89 -0.33
CA ARG A 217 0.19 -22.82 -1.02
C ARG A 217 0.09 -22.53 -2.51
N LYS A 218 0.16 -21.25 -2.90
CA LYS A 218 0.04 -20.79 -4.28
C LYS A 218 0.67 -19.40 -4.43
N ALA A 219 1.16 -19.08 -5.64
CA ALA A 219 1.45 -17.70 -6.02
C ALA A 219 0.15 -16.87 -5.93
N ALA A 220 0.20 -15.77 -5.17
CA ALA A 220 -0.95 -14.91 -4.91
C ALA A 220 -0.68 -13.51 -5.45
N LYS A 221 -0.92 -13.33 -6.75
CA LYS A 221 -0.82 -12.03 -7.41
C LYS A 221 -2.14 -11.76 -8.13
N TYR A 222 -2.95 -10.93 -7.51
CA TYR A 222 -4.30 -10.62 -7.95
C TYR A 222 -4.36 -9.13 -8.25
N ILE A 223 -4.69 -8.78 -9.49
CA ILE A 223 -4.86 -7.41 -9.94
C ILE A 223 -6.22 -7.33 -10.60
N ASP A 224 -7.04 -6.43 -10.11
CA ASP A 224 -8.42 -6.25 -10.54
C ASP A 224 -8.52 -5.45 -11.84
N CYS A 225 -9.67 -5.50 -12.51
CA CYS A 225 -9.95 -4.69 -13.69
C CYS A 225 -10.20 -3.21 -13.33
N PRO A 226 -10.09 -2.27 -14.29
CA PRO A 226 -10.42 -0.86 -14.04
C PRO A 226 -11.84 -0.65 -13.48
N TYR A 227 -12.01 0.34 -12.60
CA TYR A 227 -13.32 0.76 -12.10
C TYR A 227 -14.26 1.13 -13.27
N PRO A 228 -15.57 0.82 -13.20
CA PRO A 228 -16.35 0.24 -12.09
C PRO A 228 -16.56 -1.28 -12.20
N CYS A 229 -15.57 -2.05 -12.64
CA CYS A 229 -15.83 -3.44 -13.02
C CYS A 229 -16.16 -4.38 -11.84
N ASN A 230 -15.71 -4.09 -10.62
CA ASN A 230 -15.80 -5.03 -9.50
C ASN A 230 -17.08 -4.78 -8.68
N PRO A 231 -18.11 -5.65 -8.79
CA PRO A 231 -19.40 -5.44 -8.12
C PRO A 231 -19.35 -5.76 -6.63
N THR A 232 -18.25 -6.32 -6.11
CA THR A 232 -18.09 -6.68 -4.70
C THR A 232 -17.55 -5.54 -3.85
N CYS A 233 -17.14 -4.43 -4.49
CA CYS A 233 -16.72 -3.24 -3.78
C CYS A 233 -17.89 -2.59 -3.04
N SER A 234 -17.77 -2.47 -1.72
CA SER A 234 -18.70 -1.66 -0.93
C SER A 234 -18.36 -0.19 -1.14
N HIS A 235 -19.24 0.58 -1.78
CA HIS A 235 -19.04 2.02 -1.95
C HIS A 235 -19.36 2.75 -0.64
N PHE A 236 -18.34 2.96 0.20
CA PHE A 236 -18.48 3.83 1.37
C PHE A 236 -18.51 5.29 0.88
N SER A 237 -19.61 5.99 1.17
CA SER A 237 -19.64 7.43 1.01
C SER A 237 -18.92 8.06 2.21
N LEU A 238 -17.86 8.82 1.95
CA LEU A 238 -17.17 9.63 2.97
C LEU A 238 -17.96 10.94 3.15
N THR A 239 -19.17 10.85 3.69
CA THR A 239 -19.96 12.03 4.11
C THR A 239 -19.68 12.38 5.55
#